data_AF-A0A821NNV4-F1
#
_entry.id   AF-A0A821NNV4-F1
#
_cell.length_a   1.000
_cell.length_b   1.000
_cell.length_c   1.000
_cell.angle_alpha   90.00
_cell.angle_beta   90.00
_cell.angle_gamma   90.00
#
_symmetry.space_group_name_H-M   'P 1'
#
loop_
_entity.id
_entity.type
_entity.pdbx_description
1 polymer ?
#
loop_
_entity_poly.entity_id
_entity_poly.type
_entity_poly.pdbx_seq_one_letter_code
_entity_poly.pdbx_strand_id
1 'polypeptide(L)' 'EQKLSPITSLEGETMRKKIGAIKYLECSALTKQGLKTVFDEAIRACLRSK' A
#
# COMPACT_ATOMS: atom_id res chain seq x y z
N GLU A 1 6.14 -17.82 -17.75
CA GLU A 1 6.07 -16.70 -16.79
C GLU A 1 5.62 -15.45 -17.54
N GLN A 2 4.59 -14.75 -17.07
CA GLN A 2 4.23 -13.48 -17.69
C GLN A 2 5.34 -12.47 -17.35
N LYS A 3 5.97 -11.88 -18.38
CA LYS A 3 6.93 -10.78 -18.22
C LYS A 3 6.17 -9.52 -17.78
N LEU A 4 5.79 -9.50 -16.51
CA LEU A 4 5.24 -8.30 -15.87
C LEU A 4 6.42 -7.44 -15.43
N SER A 5 6.45 -6.20 -15.91
CA SER A 5 7.36 -5.18 -15.39
C SER A 5 6.97 -4.86 -13.94
N PRO A 6 7.92 -4.51 -13.07
CA PRO A 6 7.61 -4.02 -11.72
C PRO A 6 6.66 -2.83 -11.79
N ILE A 7 5.68 -2.80 -10.88
CA ILE A 7 4.75 -1.68 -10.74
C ILE A 7 5.50 -0.53 -10.07
N THR A 8 5.38 0.67 -10.65
CA THR A 8 5.94 1.88 -10.07
C THR A 8 5.04 2.42 -8.95
N SER A 9 5.62 3.16 -8.01
CA SER A 9 4.85 3.79 -6.93
C SER A 9 3.79 4.76 -7.45
N LEU A 10 4.04 5.40 -8.60
CA LEU A 10 3.07 6.29 -9.25
C LEU A 10 1.85 5.53 -9.78
N GLU A 11 2.06 4.35 -10.37
CA GLU A 11 0.97 3.47 -10.81
C GLU A 11 0.16 2.97 -9.62
N GLY A 12 0.83 2.59 -8.52
CA GLY A 12 0.17 2.21 -7.27
C GLY A 12 -0.69 3.34 -6.68
N GLU A 13 -0.18 4.56 -6.66
CA GLU A 13 -0.91 5.74 -6.19
C GLU A 13 -2.09 6.10 -7.12
N THR A 14 -1.90 5.95 -8.43
CA THR A 14 -2.98 6.13 -9.42
C THR A 14 -4.10 5.11 -9.20
N MET A 15 -3.73 3.84 -8.95
CA MET A 15 -4.68 2.77 -8.67
C MET A 15 -5.45 3.05 -7.37
N ARG A 16 -4.76 3.46 -6.29
CA ARG A 16 -5.39 3.85 -5.03
C ARG A 16 -6.49 4.89 -5.23
N LYS A 17 -6.20 5.95 -5.99
CA LYS A 17 -7.19 7.00 -6.32
C LYS A 17 -8.38 6.42 -7.08
N LYS A 18 -8.13 5.58 -8.09
CA LYS A 18 -9.17 4.97 -8.94
C LYS A 18 -10.16 4.09 -8.17
N ILE A 19 -9.73 3.41 -7.10
CA ILE A 19 -10.64 2.59 -6.26
C ILE A 19 -11.12 3.30 -4.99
N GLY A 20 -10.74 4.57 -4.77
CA GLY A 20 -11.11 5.30 -3.56
C GLY A 20 -10.48 4.73 -2.28
N ALA A 21 -9.32 4.07 -2.38
CA ALA A 21 -8.63 3.54 -1.21
C ALA A 21 -8.02 4.68 -0.36
N ILE A 22 -8.00 4.46 0.95
CA ILE A 22 -7.54 5.46 1.93
C ILE A 22 -6.08 5.84 1.69
N LYS A 23 -5.20 4.86 1.47
CA LYS A 23 -3.76 5.08 1.31
C LYS A 23 -3.10 3.97 0.48
N TYR A 24 -2.04 4.33 -0.24
CA TYR A 24 -1.13 3.39 -0.91
C TYR A 24 0.14 3.28 -0.06
N LEU A 25 0.60 2.06 0.18
CA LEU A 25 1.80 1.77 0.98
C LEU A 25 2.55 0.62 0.33
N GLU A 26 3.87 0.75 0.22
CA GLU A 26 4.78 -0.31 -0.22
C GLU A 26 5.48 -0.92 0.99
N CYS A 27 5.73 -2.23 0.93
CA CYS A 27 6.51 -2.92 1.95
C CYS A 27 7.27 -4.12 1.36
N SER A 28 8.32 -4.57 2.06
CA SER A 28 9.03 -5.81 1.78
C SER A 28 8.99 -6.69 3.02
N ALA A 29 8.32 -7.85 2.91
CA ALA A 29 8.28 -8.83 3.98
C ALA A 29 9.67 -9.43 4.28
N LEU A 30 10.53 -9.55 3.25
CA LEU A 30 11.86 -10.12 3.36
C LEU A 30 12.82 -9.23 4.16
N THR A 31 12.87 -7.94 3.82
CA THR A 31 13.74 -6.96 4.50
C THR A 31 13.05 -6.26 5.67
N LYS A 32 11.76 -6.56 5.90
CA LYS A 32 10.87 -5.93 6.88
C LYS A 32 10.66 -4.42 6.66
N GLN A 33 11.05 -3.89 5.51
CA GLN A 33 10.87 -2.48 5.17
C GLN A 33 9.38 -2.16 5.02
N GLY A 34 8.92 -1.08 5.65
CA GLY A 34 7.53 -0.61 5.55
C GLY A 34 6.49 -1.48 6.28
N LEU A 35 6.87 -2.65 6.80
CA LEU A 35 5.94 -3.60 7.39
C LEU A 35 5.19 -3.02 8.60
N LYS A 36 5.92 -2.39 9.53
CA LYS A 36 5.31 -1.71 10.68
C LYS A 36 4.33 -0.62 10.24
N THR A 37 4.72 0.18 9.24
CA THR A 37 3.89 1.27 8.71
C THR A 37 2.56 0.77 8.15
N VAL A 38 2.56 -0.36 7.43
CA VAL A 38 1.32 -0.99 6.92
C VAL A 38 0.36 -1.31 8.06
N PHE A 39 0.84 -1.94 9.14
CA PHE A 39 -0.01 -2.28 10.28
C PHE A 39 -0.48 -1.05 11.08
N ASP A 40 0.41 -0.09 11.34
CA ASP A 40 0.07 1.15 12.04
C ASP A 40 -1.05 1.92 11.28
N GLU A 41 -0.93 2.02 9.95
CA GLU A 41 -1.92 2.73 9.12
C GLU A 41 -3.24 1.97 9.02
N ALA A 42 -3.23 0.63 8.98
CA ALA A 42 -4.45 -0.17 9.01
C ALA A 42 -5.22 0.04 10.32
N ILE A 43 -4.52 0.06 11.46
CA ILE A 43 -5.14 0.34 12.77
C ILE A 43 -5.70 1.76 12.79
N ARG A 44 -4.93 2.76 12.34
CA ARG A 44 -5.41 4.15 12.25
C ARG A 44 -6.63 4.29 11.36
N ALA A 45 -6.66 3.62 10.21
CA ALA A 45 -7.79 3.64 9.29
C ALA A 45 -9.04 3.03 9.94
N CYS A 46 -8.90 1.93 10.68
CA CYS A 46 -9.99 1.31 11.42
C CYS A 46 -10.55 2.24 12.52
N LEU A 47 -9.67 2.89 13.29
CA LEU A 47 -10.07 3.78 14.39
C LEU A 47 -10.66 5.12 13.92
N ARG A 48 -10.28 5.60 12.74
CA ARG A 48 -10.81 6.85 12.14
C ARG A 48 -12.16 6.68 11.48
N SER A 49 -12.71 5.46 11.42
CA SER A 49 -13.95 5.16 10.71
C SER A 49 -15.23 5.57 11.46
N LYS A 50 -15.19 6.67 12.21
CA LYS A 50 -16.33 7.26 12.95
C LYS A 50 -16.54 8.71 12.56
#